data_AF-A0A2E8YZ38-F1
#
_entry.id   AF-A0A2E8YZ38-F1
#
_cell.length_a   1.000
_cell.length_b   1.000
_cell.length_c   1.000
_cell.angle_alpha   90.00
_cell.angle_beta   90.00
_cell.angle_gamma   90.00
#
_symmetry.space_group_name_H-M   'P 1'
#
loop_
_entity.id
_entity.type
_entity.pdbx_description
1 polymer ?
#
loop_
_entity_poly.entity_id
_entity_poly.type
_entity_poly.pdbx_seq_one_letter_code
_entity_poly.pdbx_strand_id
1 'polypeptide(L)'
;MVDRPRSVTWAVRLVLVMVLLAVVVTALAVVFDAELVEAWTGGEGLSADDTRVPASYLPVAVVLCLVVSVLLLVLVTFLRGGHNWARHCIAAAGVLSAVVVASALRVSPPAPFVALGVVFWLLDAALLVALYRPGTTCHVTAWKRRPRSGADEGTPVA
;
A
#
# COMPACT_ATOMS: atom_id res chain seq x y z
N MET A 1 12.06 22.05 -15.96
CA MET A 1 11.32 20.95 -15.32
C MET A 1 12.04 19.67 -15.68
N VAL A 2 12.62 18.95 -14.72
CA VAL A 2 13.29 17.67 -15.01
C VAL A 2 12.20 16.64 -15.35
N ASP A 3 12.24 16.10 -16.56
CA ASP A 3 11.30 15.09 -17.03
C ASP A 3 11.29 13.90 -16.06
N ARG A 4 10.13 13.61 -15.47
CA ARG A 4 10.01 12.47 -14.56
C ARG A 4 10.01 11.18 -15.38
N PRO A 5 10.85 10.18 -15.04
CA PRO A 5 10.84 8.92 -15.76
C PRO A 5 9.44 8.30 -15.68
N ARG A 6 8.90 7.89 -16.83
CA ARG A 6 7.54 7.34 -16.97
C ARG A 6 7.24 6.21 -15.97
N SER A 7 8.25 5.46 -15.54
CA SER A 7 8.11 4.37 -14.57
C SER A 7 7.72 4.86 -13.16
N VAL A 8 8.24 6.00 -12.70
CA VAL A 8 7.87 6.60 -11.41
C VAL A 8 6.43 7.11 -11.46
N THR A 9 6.03 7.72 -12.57
CA THR A 9 4.64 8.16 -12.77
C THR A 9 3.66 6.98 -12.73
N TRP A 10 4.03 5.84 -13.29
CA TRP A 10 3.21 4.62 -13.21
C TRP A 10 3.10 4.07 -11.79
N ALA A 11 4.20 3.98 -11.05
CA ALA A 11 4.18 3.52 -9.65
C ALA A 11 3.31 4.44 -8.77
N VAL A 12 3.42 5.76 -8.94
CA VAL A 12 2.57 6.74 -8.23
C VAL A 12 1.09 6.51 -8.55
N ARG A 13 0.73 6.32 -9.83
CA ARG A 13 -0.66 6.06 -10.24
C ARG A 13 -1.19 4.77 -9.64
N LEU A 14 -0.39 3.70 -9.64
CA LEU A 14 -0.80 2.42 -9.06
C LEU A 14 -1.07 2.56 -7.55
N VAL A 15 -0.21 3.24 -6.80
CA VAL A 15 -0.46 3.50 -5.38
C VAL A 15 -1.74 4.33 -5.18
N LEU A 16 -1.97 5.36 -5.99
CA LEU A 16 -3.21 6.14 -5.90
C LEU A 16 -4.47 5.31 -6.19
N VAL A 17 -4.41 4.43 -7.20
CA VAL A 17 -5.51 3.51 -7.52
C VAL A 17 -5.74 2.53 -6.36
N MET A 18 -4.68 1.99 -5.75
CA MET A 18 -4.80 1.10 -4.59
C MET A 18 -5.39 1.82 -3.37
N VAL A 19 -5.00 3.08 -3.12
CA VAL A 19 -5.59 3.90 -2.05
C VAL A 19 -7.08 4.16 -2.32
N LEU A 20 -7.46 4.51 -3.55
CA LEU A 20 -8.85 4.68 -3.92
C LEU A 20 -9.64 3.38 -3.74
N LEU A 21 -9.08 2.26 -4.18
CA LEU A 21 -9.68 0.93 -4.00
C LEU A 21 -9.86 0.61 -2.51
N ALA A 22 -8.89 0.94 -1.67
CA ALA A 22 -8.97 0.75 -0.23
C ALA A 22 -10.09 1.59 0.41
N VAL A 23 -10.30 2.82 -0.06
CA VAL A 23 -11.45 3.67 0.35
C VAL A 23 -12.77 3.03 -0.07
N VAL A 24 -12.86 2.52 -1.31
CA VAL A 24 -14.06 1.84 -1.80
C VAL A 24 -14.36 0.59 -0.98
N VAL A 25 -13.35 -0.25 -0.71
CA VAL A 25 -13.49 -1.45 0.12
C VAL A 25 -13.93 -1.08 1.53
N THR A 26 -13.38 0.00 2.11
CA THR A 26 -13.75 0.47 3.45
C THR A 26 -15.19 0.96 3.48
N ALA A 27 -15.64 1.74 2.48
CA ALA A 27 -17.02 2.18 2.39
C ALA A 27 -17.98 0.99 2.23
N LEU A 28 -17.59 -0.01 1.44
CA LEU A 28 -18.33 -1.26 1.31
C LEU A 28 -18.39 -2.01 2.64
N ALA A 29 -17.30 -2.06 3.40
CA ALA A 29 -17.27 -2.71 4.71
C ALA A 29 -18.24 -2.07 5.71
N VAL A 30 -18.44 -0.74 5.65
CA VAL A 30 -19.46 -0.06 6.45
C VAL A 30 -20.88 -0.45 6.03
N VAL A 31 -21.12 -0.59 4.72
CA VAL A 31 -22.44 -0.97 4.20
C VAL A 31 -22.78 -2.43 4.50
N PHE A 32 -21.80 -3.32 4.38
CA PHE A 32 -21.93 -4.76 4.54
C PHE A 32 -21.43 -5.25 5.91
N ASP A 33 -21.45 -4.39 6.93
CA ASP A 33 -20.89 -4.69 8.25
C ASP A 33 -21.51 -5.95 8.87
N ALA A 34 -22.85 -6.06 8.81
CA ALA A 34 -23.57 -7.22 9.31
C ALA A 34 -23.19 -8.52 8.59
N GLU A 35 -23.12 -8.50 7.26
CA GLU A 35 -22.74 -9.68 6.45
C GLU A 35 -21.28 -10.07 6.67
N LEU A 36 -20.39 -9.09 6.88
CA LEU A 36 -19.01 -9.35 7.25
C LEU A 36 -18.94 -10.03 8.61
N VAL A 37 -19.61 -9.49 9.63
CA VAL A 37 -19.66 -10.09 10.97
C VAL A 37 -20.21 -11.52 10.92
N GLU A 38 -21.25 -11.77 10.12
CA GLU A 38 -21.81 -13.11 9.91
C GLU A 38 -20.78 -14.06 9.26
N ALA A 39 -20.09 -13.61 8.21
CA ALA A 39 -19.03 -14.39 7.56
C ALA A 39 -17.89 -14.73 8.53
N TRP A 40 -17.48 -13.78 9.37
CA TRP A 40 -16.41 -13.98 10.36
C TRP A 40 -16.80 -14.90 11.51
N THR A 41 -18.07 -14.90 11.91
CA THR A 41 -18.61 -15.76 12.99
C THR A 41 -19.04 -17.15 12.50
N GLY A 42 -18.89 -17.44 11.20
CA GLY A 42 -19.22 -18.73 10.63
C GLY A 42 -20.71 -19.09 10.70
N GLY A 43 -21.59 -18.10 10.88
CA GLY A 43 -23.03 -18.30 11.05
C GLY A 43 -23.44 -18.92 12.40
N GLU A 44 -22.54 -19.04 13.38
CA GLU A 44 -22.82 -19.65 14.69
C GLU A 44 -23.71 -18.78 15.61
N GLY A 45 -24.19 -17.62 15.15
CA GLY A 45 -25.12 -16.78 15.90
C GLY A 45 -24.53 -16.20 17.20
N LEU A 46 -23.20 -16.10 17.29
CA LEU A 46 -22.51 -15.46 18.40
C LEU A 46 -22.97 -13.99 18.47
N SER A 47 -23.69 -13.67 19.55
CA SER A 47 -24.25 -12.34 19.81
C SER A 47 -23.15 -11.28 19.79
N ALA A 48 -23.49 -10.05 19.39
CA ALA A 48 -22.60 -8.88 19.50
C ALA A 48 -22.15 -8.58 20.95
N ASP A 49 -22.78 -9.23 21.94
CA ASP A 49 -22.45 -9.21 23.37
C ASP A 49 -21.53 -10.36 23.83
N ASP A 50 -21.12 -11.25 22.92
CA ASP A 50 -20.11 -12.27 23.23
C ASP A 50 -18.73 -11.62 23.33
N THR A 51 -18.08 -11.79 24.49
CA THR A 51 -16.76 -11.21 24.80
C THR A 51 -15.64 -11.73 23.90
N ARG A 52 -15.90 -12.78 23.09
CA ARG A 52 -15.00 -13.27 22.05
C ARG A 52 -15.09 -12.48 20.74
N VAL A 53 -16.16 -11.71 20.53
CA VAL A 53 -16.32 -10.80 19.40
C VAL A 53 -15.75 -9.44 19.86
N PRO A 54 -14.59 -8.99 19.33
CA PRO A 54 -14.02 -7.72 19.74
C PRO A 54 -15.02 -6.59 19.46
N ALA A 55 -15.28 -5.75 20.47
CA ALA A 55 -16.15 -4.59 20.37
C ALA A 55 -15.80 -3.76 19.12
N SER A 56 -16.68 -3.84 18.11
CA SER A 56 -16.56 -3.24 16.79
C SER A 56 -15.19 -3.43 16.11
N TYR A 57 -15.06 -4.47 15.29
CA TYR A 57 -13.90 -4.67 14.41
C TYR A 57 -13.74 -3.54 13.37
N LEU A 58 -14.87 -2.99 12.90
CA LEU A 58 -14.93 -2.08 11.76
C LEU A 58 -14.16 -0.75 11.98
N PRO A 59 -14.28 -0.02 13.11
CA PRO A 59 -13.48 1.18 13.36
C PRO A 59 -11.97 0.92 13.31
N VAL A 60 -11.51 -0.21 13.83
CA VAL A 60 -10.09 -0.59 13.81
C VAL A 60 -9.63 -0.81 12.36
N ALA A 61 -10.41 -1.53 11.57
CA ALA A 61 -10.12 -1.77 10.15
C ALA A 61 -10.07 -0.45 9.35
N VAL A 62 -11.02 0.47 9.58
CA VAL A 62 -11.06 1.79 8.94
C VAL A 62 -9.79 2.59 9.25
N VAL A 63 -9.42 2.67 10.53
CA VAL A 63 -8.22 3.41 10.97
C VAL A 63 -6.95 2.79 10.39
N LEU A 64 -6.81 1.47 10.43
CA LEU A 64 -5.66 0.78 9.84
C LEU A 64 -5.56 1.04 8.33
N CYS A 65 -6.68 0.97 7.61
CA CYS A 65 -6.74 1.26 6.18
C CYS A 65 -6.29 2.70 5.88
N LEU A 66 -6.78 3.67 6.67
CA LEU A 66 -6.41 5.07 6.55
C LEU A 66 -4.91 5.28 6.83
N VAL A 67 -4.39 4.72 7.92
CA VAL A 67 -2.98 4.83 8.30
C VAL A 67 -2.07 4.22 7.24
N VAL A 68 -2.38 3.03 6.74
CA VAL A 68 -1.60 2.37 5.68
C VAL A 68 -1.65 3.18 4.39
N SER A 69 -2.81 3.72 4.02
CA SER A 69 -2.95 4.57 2.84
C SER A 69 -2.09 5.84 2.94
N VAL A 70 -2.14 6.52 4.08
CA VAL A 70 -1.31 7.71 4.34
C VAL A 70 0.17 7.34 4.32
N LEU A 71 0.56 6.23 4.95
CA LEU A 71 1.94 5.73 4.94
C LEU A 71 2.43 5.48 3.51
N LEU A 72 1.64 4.82 2.65
CA LEU A 72 1.98 4.59 1.26
C LEU A 72 2.14 5.91 0.48
N LEU A 73 1.26 6.88 0.70
CA LEU A 73 1.38 8.21 0.08
C LEU A 73 2.66 8.93 0.51
N VAL A 74 3.01 8.87 1.79
CA VAL A 74 4.27 9.42 2.32
C VAL A 74 5.47 8.72 1.68
N LEU A 75 5.50 7.38 1.64
CA LEU A 75 6.56 6.62 1.00
C LEU A 75 6.70 6.96 -0.49
N VAL A 76 5.59 7.22 -1.19
CA VAL A 76 5.61 7.68 -2.59
C VAL A 76 6.32 9.02 -2.73
N THR A 77 6.18 9.94 -1.78
CA THR A 77 6.93 11.21 -1.82
C THR A 77 8.45 10.97 -1.71
N PHE A 78 8.89 10.06 -0.84
CA PHE A 78 10.29 9.68 -0.73
C PHE A 78 10.81 8.95 -1.97
N LEU A 79 10.00 8.05 -2.55
CA LEU A 79 10.33 7.37 -3.80
C LEU A 79 10.53 8.40 -4.94
N ARG A 80 9.68 9.42 -5.01
CA ARG A 80 9.82 10.53 -5.98
C ARG A 80 11.07 11.37 -5.75
N GLY A 81 11.59 11.39 -4.53
CA GLY A 81 12.89 11.98 -4.18
C GLY A 81 14.09 11.10 -4.50
N GLY A 82 13.90 9.91 -5.08
CA GLY A 82 14.99 8.99 -5.43
C GLY A 82 15.51 8.13 -4.26
N HIS A 83 14.78 8.05 -3.15
CA HIS A 83 15.19 7.27 -1.98
C HIS A 83 14.93 5.78 -2.18
N ASN A 84 16.00 4.97 -2.25
CA ASN A 84 15.87 3.53 -2.51
C ASN A 84 15.18 2.76 -1.39
N TRP A 85 15.37 3.17 -0.14
CA TRP A 85 14.73 2.51 1.00
C TRP A 85 13.20 2.58 0.90
N ALA A 86 12.65 3.68 0.39
CA ALA A 86 11.20 3.84 0.21
C ALA A 86 10.63 2.82 -0.78
N ARG A 87 11.38 2.45 -1.82
CA ARG A 87 10.99 1.38 -2.77
C ARG A 87 10.78 0.05 -2.05
N HIS A 88 11.70 -0.32 -1.17
CA HIS A 88 11.64 -1.57 -0.41
C HIS A 88 10.52 -1.54 0.64
N CYS A 89 10.29 -0.39 1.29
CA CYS A 89 9.16 -0.22 2.20
C CYS A 89 7.80 -0.35 1.49
N ILE A 90 7.64 0.23 0.30
CA ILE A 90 6.40 0.09 -0.49
C ILE A 90 6.21 -1.37 -0.91
N ALA A 91 7.27 -2.04 -1.37
CA ALA A 91 7.18 -3.45 -1.74
C ALA A 91 6.80 -4.34 -0.55
N ALA A 92 7.39 -4.11 0.62
CA ALA A 92 7.04 -4.84 1.83
C ALA A 92 5.59 -4.58 2.26
N ALA A 93 5.13 -3.33 2.19
CA ALA A 93 3.73 -2.98 2.47
C ALA A 93 2.77 -3.69 1.51
N GLY A 94 3.07 -3.72 0.21
CA GLY A 94 2.27 -4.43 -0.80
C GLY A 94 2.14 -5.92 -0.49
N VAL A 95 3.28 -6.58 -0.24
CA VAL A 95 3.31 -8.02 0.14
C VAL A 95 2.49 -8.29 1.40
N LEU A 96 2.61 -7.46 2.44
CA LEU A 96 1.82 -7.58 3.65
C LEU A 96 0.31 -7.41 3.36
N SER A 97 -0.06 -6.42 2.54
CA SER A 97 -1.45 -6.24 2.11
C SER A 97 -1.97 -7.44 1.32
N ALA A 98 -1.15 -8.03 0.44
CA ALA A 98 -1.52 -9.24 -0.29
C ALA A 98 -1.81 -10.43 0.64
N VAL A 99 -1.02 -10.60 1.71
CA VAL A 99 -1.25 -11.62 2.75
C VAL A 99 -2.54 -11.37 3.51
N VAL A 100 -2.82 -10.12 3.88
CA VAL A 100 -4.07 -9.74 4.55
C VAL A 100 -5.28 -10.05 3.67
N VAL A 101 -5.25 -9.65 2.40
CA VAL A 101 -6.32 -9.95 1.44
C VAL A 101 -6.48 -11.47 1.25
N ALA A 102 -5.38 -12.21 1.10
CA ALA A 102 -5.42 -13.67 0.99
C ALA A 102 -6.09 -14.32 2.20
N SER A 103 -5.84 -13.78 3.40
CA SER A 103 -6.41 -14.27 4.64
C SER A 103 -7.90 -13.96 4.72
N ALA A 104 -8.30 -12.74 4.35
CA ALA A 104 -9.71 -12.33 4.31
C ALA A 104 -10.54 -13.17 3.32
N LEU A 105 -9.97 -13.53 2.16
CA LEU A 105 -10.65 -14.38 1.16
C LEU A 105 -10.92 -15.81 1.64
N ARG A 106 -10.24 -16.29 2.69
CA ARG A 106 -10.48 -17.64 3.25
C ARG A 106 -11.75 -17.72 4.08
N VAL A 107 -12.33 -16.59 4.47
CA VAL A 107 -13.49 -16.52 5.37
C VAL A 107 -14.80 -16.35 4.59
N SER A 108 -14.82 -16.80 3.34
CA SER A 108 -15.99 -16.73 2.43
C SER A 108 -16.70 -15.37 2.45
N PRO A 109 -15.99 -14.24 2.19
CA PRO A 109 -16.60 -12.92 2.27
C PRO A 109 -17.65 -12.73 1.17
N PRO A 110 -18.54 -11.73 1.29
CA PRO A 110 -19.54 -11.44 0.26
C PRO A 110 -18.89 -11.24 -1.12
N ALA A 111 -19.57 -11.68 -2.16
CA ALA A 111 -19.08 -11.67 -3.55
C ALA A 111 -18.36 -10.38 -4.01
N PRO A 112 -18.83 -9.15 -3.68
CA PRO A 112 -18.10 -7.95 -4.09
C PRO A 112 -16.71 -7.83 -3.47
N PHE A 113 -16.50 -8.29 -2.23
CA PHE A 113 -15.18 -8.27 -1.59
C PHE A 113 -14.21 -9.26 -2.26
N VAL A 114 -14.72 -10.40 -2.75
CA VAL A 114 -13.90 -11.34 -3.53
C VAL A 114 -13.40 -10.70 -4.81
N ALA A 115 -14.29 -10.06 -5.57
CA ALA A 115 -13.93 -9.38 -6.80
C ALA A 115 -12.91 -8.25 -6.56
N LEU A 116 -13.15 -7.41 -5.54
CA LEU A 116 -12.23 -6.33 -5.17
C LEU A 116 -10.87 -6.86 -4.66
N GLY A 117 -10.86 -7.97 -3.92
CA GLY A 117 -9.64 -8.63 -3.46
C GLY A 117 -8.77 -9.15 -4.60
N VAL A 118 -9.38 -9.76 -5.63
CA VAL A 118 -8.67 -10.20 -6.84
C VAL A 118 -8.08 -9.00 -7.59
N VAL A 119 -8.86 -7.92 -7.77
CA VAL A 119 -8.38 -6.69 -8.39
C VAL A 119 -7.21 -6.10 -7.59
N PHE A 120 -7.30 -6.08 -6.26
CA PHE A 120 -6.23 -5.61 -5.39
C PHE A 120 -4.94 -6.41 -5.60
N TRP A 121 -5.03 -7.75 -5.64
CA TRP A 121 -3.88 -8.62 -5.91
C TRP A 121 -3.22 -8.33 -7.27
N LEU A 122 -4.01 -8.11 -8.32
CA LEU A 122 -3.48 -7.76 -9.64
C LEU A 122 -2.77 -6.40 -9.62
N LEU A 123 -3.33 -5.42 -8.91
CA LEU A 123 -2.72 -4.10 -8.74
C LEU A 123 -1.43 -4.17 -7.94
N ASP A 124 -1.39 -4.99 -6.88
CA ASP A 124 -0.20 -5.17 -6.06
C ASP A 124 0.93 -5.84 -6.84
N ALA A 125 0.62 -6.89 -7.60
CA ALA A 125 1.57 -7.51 -8.53
C ALA A 125 2.10 -6.50 -9.57
N ALA A 126 1.21 -5.68 -10.16
CA ALA A 126 1.60 -4.62 -11.09
C ALA A 126 2.49 -3.56 -10.43
N LEU A 127 2.20 -3.20 -9.18
CA LEU A 127 2.99 -2.25 -8.38
C LEU A 127 4.41 -2.80 -8.14
N LEU A 128 4.54 -4.06 -7.73
CA LEU A 128 5.84 -4.71 -7.54
C LEU A 128 6.64 -4.72 -8.85
N VAL A 129 6.03 -5.12 -9.96
CA VAL A 129 6.70 -5.09 -11.28
C VAL A 129 7.13 -3.66 -11.65
N ALA A 130 6.31 -2.65 -11.38
CA ALA A 130 6.63 -1.25 -11.66
C ALA A 130 7.77 -0.71 -10.77
N LEU A 131 7.82 -1.10 -9.50
CA LEU A 131 8.88 -0.74 -8.54
C LEU A 131 10.25 -1.28 -8.96
N TYR A 132 10.29 -2.51 -9.47
CA TYR A 132 11.53 -3.19 -9.83
C TYR A 132 11.90 -3.10 -11.31
N ARG A 133 11.09 -2.42 -12.13
CA ARG A 133 11.44 -2.15 -13.53
C ARG A 133 12.77 -1.37 -13.64
N PRO A 134 13.59 -1.62 -14.68
CA PRO A 134 14.91 -0.99 -14.84
C PRO A 134 14.89 0.55 -14.78
N GLY A 135 13.82 1.19 -15.30
CA GLY A 135 13.66 2.65 -15.26
C GLY A 135 13.54 3.22 -13.84
N THR A 136 12.84 2.53 -12.94
CA THR A 136 12.70 2.94 -11.53
C THR A 136 14.02 2.70 -10.78
N THR A 137 14.69 1.58 -11.04
CA THR A 137 16.00 1.26 -10.48
C THR A 137 17.07 2.27 -10.92
N CYS A 138 17.09 2.66 -12.19
CA CYS A 138 18.00 3.67 -12.72
C CYS A 138 17.78 5.05 -12.07
N HIS A 139 16.52 5.49 -11.92
CA HIS A 139 16.20 6.77 -11.28
C HIS A 139 16.73 6.85 -9.83
N VAL A 140 16.48 5.79 -9.07
CA VAL A 140 16.85 5.71 -7.65
C VAL A 140 18.37 5.53 -7.46
N THR A 141 19.05 4.84 -8.38
CA THR A 141 20.50 4.64 -8.31
C THR A 141 21.31 5.83 -8.86
N ALA A 142 20.76 6.58 -9.83
CA ALA A 142 21.40 7.75 -10.40
C ALA A 142 21.60 8.90 -9.38
N TRP A 143 20.72 9.02 -8.38
CA TRP A 143 20.89 9.96 -7.27
C TRP A 143 22.21 9.73 -6.51
N LYS A 144 22.62 8.47 -6.35
CA LYS A 144 23.85 8.08 -5.63
C LYS A 144 25.13 8.51 -6.36
N ARG A 145 25.04 8.91 -7.64
CA ARG A 145 26.19 9.27 -8.50
C ARG A 145 26.40 10.77 -8.70
N ARG A 146 25.59 11.67 -8.09
CA ARG A 146 25.92 13.11 -8.12
C ARG A 146 27.19 13.34 -7.29
N PRO A 147 28.29 13.83 -7.87
CA PRO A 147 29.47 14.21 -7.10
C PRO A 147 29.07 15.27 -6.07
N ARG A 148 29.53 15.13 -4.82
CA ARG A 148 29.48 16.21 -3.82
C ARG A 148 30.38 17.35 -4.30
N SER A 149 29.83 18.25 -5.12
CA SER A 149 30.55 19.37 -5.73
C SER A 149 30.81 20.51 -4.71
N GLY A 150 31.40 20.21 -3.55
CA GLY A 150 31.69 21.24 -2.55
C GLY A 150 32.54 20.81 -1.36
N ALA A 151 33.26 19.69 -1.44
CA ALA A 151 34.13 19.24 -0.33
C ALA A 151 35.64 19.46 -0.57
N ASP A 152 36.03 20.02 -1.72
CA ASP A 152 37.45 20.17 -2.12
C ASP A 152 37.84 21.62 -2.46
N GLU A 153 37.11 22.62 -1.97
CA GLU A 153 37.51 24.03 -2.08
C GLU A 153 38.05 24.55 -0.74
N GLY A 154 38.99 23.79 -0.20
CA GLY A 154 39.86 24.20 0.91
C GLY A 154 41.26 24.45 0.36
N THR A 155 41.49 25.65 -0.16
CA THR A 155 42.79 26.16 -0.61
C THR A 155 43.89 25.94 0.44
N PRO A 156 45.10 25.45 0.07
CA PRO A 156 46.25 25.48 0.96
C PRO A 156 46.75 26.93 1.05
N VAL A 157 46.67 27.53 2.24
CA VAL A 157 47.37 28.79 2.54
C VAL A 157 48.83 28.42 2.84
N ALA A 158 49.71 28.89 1.95
CA ALA A 158 51.16 28.83 2.08
C ALA A 158 51.68 29.75 3.19
#